data_AF-A0A9D7EXC8-F1
#
_entry.id   AF-A0A9D7EXC8-F1
#
_cell.length_a   1.000
_cell.length_b   1.000
_cell.length_c   1.000
_cell.angle_alpha   90.00
_cell.angle_beta   90.00
_cell.angle_gamma   90.00
#
_symmetry.space_group_name_H-M   'P 1'
#
loop_
_entity.id
_entity.type
_entity.pdbx_description
1 polymer ?
#
loop_
_entity_poly.entity_id
_entity_poly.type
_entity_poly.pdbx_seq_one_letter_code
_entity_poly.pdbx_strand_id
1 'polypeptide(L)'
;MDNFEDRLEEQDESPAMESNEAIIYPPSDTEGLPKVLPKYRKQNQPQNVWMKSIVSLALYLALGYYIFKQWEILLLITAIVMIHELGHFFAMKFFKYGDLGIFFIPLLGAYVSGTKREVSQRQSAVILLAGPLPGMIIGIILYLLDQNGSGYYFLEISLSSIAFLFIILNLINLFPIYPLDGGQLLNRVFLNEESGWSKFFIFLSIGILCWVAIAIPFYVLLLFPAMMLLRMFGEKNISSIEKRIEEEGINTDLEYEDLPDSDYWKIRNILIEDYPSFKDVNPAPPFEYDEKEEKIMTTIQSLLHRHLIQDMSIAGKILIFLIWIAAIASPWLLEMDIPFLRQFGL
;
A
#
# COMPACT_ATOMS: atom_id res chain seq x y z
N MET A 1 61.93 -40.70 -29.66
CA MET A 1 61.12 -41.59 -28.80
C MET A 1 59.70 -41.08 -28.95
N ASP A 2 58.97 -41.77 -29.82
CA ASP A 2 57.53 -41.83 -30.12
C ASP A 2 56.72 -40.52 -30.19
N ASN A 3 56.33 -40.02 -31.39
CA ASN A 3 55.23 -40.46 -32.30
C ASN A 3 53.86 -40.45 -31.60
N PHE A 4 52.76 -39.90 -32.10
CA PHE A 4 52.29 -39.48 -33.43
C PHE A 4 51.04 -38.61 -33.14
N GLU A 5 50.91 -37.39 -33.67
CA GLU A 5 49.98 -37.09 -34.77
C GLU A 5 48.90 -38.16 -35.01
N ASP A 6 47.67 -37.89 -34.56
CA ASP A 6 46.48 -38.21 -35.35
C ASP A 6 45.24 -37.48 -34.79
N ARG A 7 44.65 -36.64 -35.66
CA ARG A 7 43.18 -36.52 -35.90
C ARG A 7 42.36 -35.75 -34.86
N LEU A 8 41.46 -34.82 -35.20
CA LEU A 8 40.84 -34.39 -36.46
C LEU A 8 40.12 -33.05 -36.16
N GLU A 9 40.25 -32.09 -37.06
CA GLU A 9 39.17 -31.17 -37.39
C GLU A 9 38.05 -31.99 -38.05
N GLU A 10 36.78 -31.76 -37.68
CA GLU A 10 35.66 -31.51 -38.61
C GLU A 10 34.32 -31.47 -37.86
N GLN A 11 33.52 -30.47 -38.28
CA GLN A 11 32.06 -30.44 -38.49
C GLN A 11 31.16 -31.38 -37.66
N ASP A 12 30.07 -30.85 -37.09
CA ASP A 12 28.74 -30.92 -37.72
C ASP A 12 27.64 -30.31 -36.82
N GLU A 13 26.51 -30.04 -37.46
CA GLU A 13 25.32 -29.27 -37.11
C GLU A 13 24.43 -29.76 -35.93
N SER A 14 23.69 -28.78 -35.35
CA SER A 14 22.30 -28.86 -34.81
C SER A 14 21.98 -29.73 -33.56
N PRO A 15 20.77 -29.60 -32.94
CA PRO A 15 19.68 -28.63 -33.13
C PRO A 15 19.14 -28.01 -31.82
N ALA A 16 18.22 -27.05 -31.99
CA ALA A 16 17.23 -26.65 -30.99
C ALA A 16 16.54 -27.87 -30.34
N MET A 17 16.34 -27.82 -29.02
CA MET A 17 15.31 -28.62 -28.35
C MET A 17 14.47 -27.72 -27.44
N GLU A 18 13.29 -27.40 -27.94
CA GLU A 18 12.09 -27.32 -27.11
C GLU A 18 11.99 -28.61 -26.29
N SER A 19 12.03 -28.51 -24.97
CA SER A 19 11.49 -29.55 -24.10
C SER A 19 10.33 -28.94 -23.32
N ASN A 20 9.16 -29.06 -23.94
CA ASN A 20 7.85 -28.96 -23.34
C ASN A 20 7.77 -30.05 -22.26
N GLU A 21 8.14 -29.74 -21.01
CA GLU A 21 7.93 -30.65 -19.88
C GLU A 21 6.43 -30.73 -19.61
N ALA A 22 5.80 -31.69 -20.29
CA ALA A 22 4.46 -32.16 -19.95
C ALA A 22 4.49 -32.69 -18.51
N ILE A 23 3.80 -31.98 -17.61
CA ILE A 23 3.57 -32.41 -16.23
C ILE A 23 2.76 -33.71 -16.28
N ILE A 24 3.41 -34.84 -16.02
CA ILE A 24 2.76 -36.15 -15.93
C ILE A 24 2.11 -36.26 -14.54
N TYR A 25 0.77 -36.17 -14.50
CA TYR A 25 -0.01 -36.50 -13.30
C TYR A 25 -0.14 -38.03 -13.16
N PRO A 26 -0.09 -38.59 -11.94
CA PRO A 26 -0.37 -40.00 -11.72
C PRO A 26 -1.85 -40.32 -11.99
N PRO A 27 -2.19 -41.53 -12.50
CA PRO A 27 -3.57 -41.93 -12.69
C PRO A 27 -4.23 -42.21 -11.33
N SER A 28 -5.30 -41.49 -11.02
CA SER A 28 -6.15 -41.73 -9.85
C SER A 28 -7.46 -42.37 -10.31
N ASP A 29 -7.52 -43.70 -10.26
CA ASP A 29 -8.72 -44.48 -10.47
C ASP A 29 -9.65 -44.36 -9.25
N THR A 30 -10.66 -43.50 -9.34
CA THR A 30 -11.89 -43.59 -8.55
C THR A 30 -13.07 -43.28 -9.48
N GLU A 31 -13.70 -44.32 -10.01
CA GLU A 31 -14.89 -44.22 -10.86
C GLU A 31 -16.04 -43.53 -10.10
N GLY A 32 -16.56 -42.42 -10.65
CA GLY A 32 -17.88 -41.89 -10.32
C GLY A 32 -17.95 -40.54 -9.59
N LEU A 33 -16.85 -39.98 -9.10
CA LEU A 33 -16.81 -38.61 -8.57
C LEU A 33 -16.14 -37.67 -9.58
N PRO A 34 -16.73 -36.48 -9.88
CA PRO A 34 -16.09 -35.53 -10.79
C PRO A 34 -14.73 -35.13 -10.21
N LYS A 35 -13.67 -35.36 -11.01
CA LYS A 35 -12.29 -35.03 -10.62
C LYS A 35 -12.19 -33.53 -10.37
N VAL A 36 -12.01 -33.14 -9.12
CA VAL A 36 -11.79 -31.75 -8.74
C VAL A 36 -10.46 -31.31 -9.35
N LEU A 37 -10.47 -30.28 -10.20
CA LEU A 37 -9.24 -29.69 -10.71
C LEU A 37 -8.47 -29.02 -9.56
N PRO A 38 -7.13 -28.94 -9.62
CA PRO A 38 -6.38 -28.18 -8.64
C PRO A 38 -6.80 -26.70 -8.63
N LYS A 39 -6.53 -25.97 -7.54
CA LYS A 39 -6.76 -24.53 -7.51
C LYS A 39 -5.87 -23.81 -8.53
N TYR A 40 -6.36 -22.68 -9.04
CA TYR A 40 -5.64 -21.91 -10.05
C TYR A 40 -4.35 -21.31 -9.49
N ARG A 41 -3.20 -21.68 -10.07
CA ARG A 41 -1.91 -21.06 -9.75
C ARG A 41 -1.50 -20.12 -10.85
N LYS A 42 -1.33 -18.84 -10.51
CA LYS A 42 -0.83 -17.85 -11.47
C LYS A 42 0.62 -18.16 -11.80
N GLN A 43 0.92 -18.21 -13.09
CA GLN A 43 2.31 -18.27 -13.55
C GLN A 43 2.97 -16.94 -13.21
N ASN A 44 4.08 -16.98 -12.46
CA ASN A 44 4.82 -15.78 -12.02
C ASN A 44 5.29 -14.96 -13.22
N GLN A 45 4.45 -14.04 -13.70
CA GLN A 45 4.91 -12.94 -14.53
C GLN A 45 5.48 -11.90 -13.56
N PRO A 46 6.79 -11.59 -13.61
CA PRO A 46 7.35 -10.51 -12.83
C PRO A 46 6.67 -9.22 -13.28
N GLN A 47 5.63 -8.79 -12.58
CA GLN A 47 5.09 -7.46 -12.79
C GLN A 47 6.22 -6.50 -12.47
N ASN A 48 6.62 -5.70 -13.45
CA ASN A 48 7.75 -4.82 -13.30
C ASN A 48 7.30 -3.60 -12.47
N VAL A 49 7.21 -3.78 -11.14
CA VAL A 49 6.78 -2.77 -10.16
C VAL A 49 7.55 -1.48 -10.39
N TRP A 50 8.85 -1.58 -10.68
CA TRP A 50 9.72 -0.46 -11.04
C TRP A 50 9.23 0.33 -12.25
N MET A 51 8.73 -0.33 -13.30
CA MET A 51 8.18 0.35 -14.48
C MET A 51 6.94 1.16 -14.10
N LYS A 52 6.03 0.56 -13.32
CA LYS A 52 4.83 1.25 -12.83
C LYS A 52 5.19 2.46 -11.96
N SER A 53 6.19 2.32 -11.08
CA SER A 53 6.73 3.42 -10.27
C SER A 53 7.26 4.56 -11.13
N ILE A 54 8.12 4.26 -12.11
CA ILE A 54 8.70 5.26 -13.03
C ILE A 54 7.61 5.97 -13.83
N VAL A 55 6.66 5.22 -14.40
CA VAL A 55 5.55 5.79 -15.16
C VAL A 55 4.68 6.69 -14.26
N SER A 56 4.39 6.27 -13.04
CA SER A 56 3.61 7.07 -12.09
C SER A 56 4.32 8.37 -11.70
N LEU A 57 5.63 8.33 -11.47
CA LEU A 57 6.44 9.51 -11.17
C LEU A 57 6.49 10.46 -12.37
N ALA A 58 6.69 9.94 -13.58
CA ALA A 58 6.71 10.75 -14.79
C ALA A 58 5.37 11.47 -15.01
N LEU A 59 4.24 10.78 -14.80
CA LEU A 59 2.90 11.37 -14.90
C LEU A 59 2.67 12.43 -13.81
N TYR A 60 3.10 12.15 -12.57
CA TYR A 60 3.03 13.09 -11.45
C TYR A 60 3.80 14.38 -11.77
N LEU A 61 5.04 14.27 -12.25
CA LEU A 61 5.87 15.42 -12.60
C LEU A 61 5.32 16.19 -13.80
N ALA A 62 4.87 15.50 -14.85
CA ALA A 62 4.32 16.13 -16.03
C ALA A 62 3.04 16.94 -15.72
N LEU A 63 2.10 16.35 -14.97
CA LEU A 63 0.85 17.02 -14.59
C LEU A 63 1.11 18.13 -13.57
N GLY A 64 1.99 17.89 -12.59
CA GLY A 64 2.40 18.90 -11.62
C GLY A 64 3.00 20.12 -12.31
N TYR A 65 3.92 19.92 -13.25
CA TYR A 65 4.51 21.02 -13.99
C TYR A 65 3.49 21.77 -14.85
N TYR A 66 2.57 21.05 -15.50
CA TYR A 66 1.50 21.67 -16.30
C TYR A 66 0.65 22.65 -15.48
N ILE A 67 0.37 22.33 -14.22
CA ILE A 67 -0.47 23.14 -13.32
C ILE A 67 0.33 24.26 -12.66
N PHE A 68 1.48 23.95 -12.04
CA PHE A 68 2.21 24.90 -11.20
C PHE A 68 3.24 25.73 -11.97
N LYS A 69 3.78 25.23 -13.09
CA LYS A 69 4.81 25.88 -13.92
C LYS A 69 6.05 26.35 -13.14
N GLN A 70 6.36 25.71 -12.02
CA GLN A 70 7.50 26.01 -11.14
C GLN A 70 8.26 24.70 -10.87
N TRP A 71 9.43 24.54 -11.49
CA TRP A 71 10.19 23.29 -11.41
C TRP A 71 10.83 23.10 -10.03
N GLU A 72 11.33 24.18 -9.45
CA GLU A 72 12.08 24.19 -8.20
C GLU A 72 11.21 23.68 -7.05
N ILE A 73 10.02 24.25 -6.91
CA ILE A 73 9.04 23.87 -5.87
C ILE A 73 8.50 22.46 -6.13
N LEU A 74 8.20 22.11 -7.38
CA LEU A 74 7.72 20.76 -7.71
C LEU A 74 8.75 19.69 -7.35
N LEU A 75 10.01 19.89 -7.73
CA LEU A 75 11.10 18.95 -7.41
C LEU A 75 11.35 18.87 -5.90
N LEU A 76 11.26 20.01 -5.19
CA LEU A 76 11.39 20.05 -3.74
C LEU A 76 10.28 19.27 -3.04
N ILE A 77 9.01 19.50 -3.40
CA ILE A 77 7.86 18.76 -2.85
C ILE A 77 8.02 17.27 -3.17
N THR A 78 8.40 16.93 -4.39
CA THR A 78 8.65 15.54 -4.80
C THR A 78 9.72 14.88 -3.93
N ALA A 79 10.82 15.59 -3.64
CA ALA A 79 11.89 15.09 -2.79
C ALA A 79 11.42 14.88 -1.33
N ILE A 80 10.64 15.81 -0.78
CA ILE A 80 10.09 15.69 0.58
C ILE A 80 9.15 14.49 0.67
N VAL A 81 8.23 14.34 -0.28
CA VAL A 81 7.31 13.19 -0.37
C VAL A 81 8.10 11.90 -0.56
N MET A 82 9.15 11.89 -1.38
CA MET A 82 9.97 10.70 -1.57
C MET A 82 10.70 10.30 -0.28
N ILE A 83 11.26 11.25 0.47
CA ILE A 83 11.91 10.96 1.76
C ILE A 83 10.88 10.37 2.74
N HIS A 84 9.68 10.92 2.76
CA HIS A 84 8.56 10.42 3.56
C HIS A 84 8.21 8.96 3.18
N GLU A 85 7.94 8.68 1.90
CA GLU A 85 7.62 7.32 1.45
C GLU A 85 8.77 6.33 1.64
N LEU A 86 10.02 6.78 1.49
CA LEU A 86 11.19 5.94 1.78
C LEU A 86 11.22 5.51 3.25
N GLY A 87 10.77 6.37 4.17
CA GLY A 87 10.59 6.03 5.56
C GLY A 87 9.64 4.84 5.76
N HIS A 88 8.45 4.91 5.16
CA HIS A 88 7.50 3.79 5.15
C HIS A 88 8.10 2.54 4.49
N PHE A 89 8.73 2.70 3.32
CA PHE A 89 9.33 1.61 2.55
C PHE A 89 10.39 0.86 3.35
N PHE A 90 11.32 1.58 3.99
CA PHE A 90 12.37 0.95 4.79
C PHE A 90 11.81 0.27 6.04
N ALA A 91 10.80 0.86 6.70
CA ALA A 91 10.14 0.22 7.83
C ALA A 91 9.40 -1.06 7.41
N MET A 92 8.65 -1.03 6.30
CA MET A 92 7.99 -2.21 5.74
C MET A 92 9.01 -3.29 5.35
N LYS A 93 10.12 -2.90 4.71
CA LYS A 93 11.20 -3.82 4.36
C LYS A 93 11.84 -4.45 5.60
N PHE A 94 12.08 -3.67 6.66
CA PHE A 94 12.59 -4.16 7.94
C PHE A 94 11.64 -5.20 8.56
N PHE A 95 10.32 -4.98 8.46
CA PHE A 95 9.31 -5.92 8.92
C PHE A 95 8.94 -7.02 7.91
N LYS A 96 9.76 -7.21 6.86
CA LYS A 96 9.65 -8.29 5.86
C LYS A 96 8.34 -8.30 5.08
N TYR A 97 7.83 -7.13 4.71
CA TYR A 97 6.75 -7.04 3.72
C TYR A 97 7.24 -7.48 2.33
N GLY A 98 6.39 -8.19 1.60
CA GLY A 98 6.60 -8.57 0.20
C GLY A 98 6.07 -7.52 -0.77
N ASP A 99 6.38 -7.69 -2.06
CA ASP A 99 5.86 -6.90 -3.18
C ASP A 99 5.93 -5.38 -2.99
N LEU A 100 7.06 -4.92 -2.44
CA LEU A 100 7.25 -3.51 -2.12
C LEU A 100 7.39 -2.66 -3.38
N GLY A 101 6.63 -1.56 -3.42
CA GLY A 101 6.64 -0.59 -4.51
C GLY A 101 6.28 0.79 -4.00
N ILE A 102 6.76 1.83 -4.68
CA ILE A 102 6.41 3.23 -4.40
C ILE A 102 5.70 3.77 -5.64
N PHE A 103 4.52 4.35 -5.45
CA PHE A 103 3.70 4.86 -6.53
C PHE A 103 3.28 6.30 -6.28
N PHE A 104 3.36 7.12 -7.32
CA PHE A 104 2.93 8.51 -7.25
C PHE A 104 1.51 8.66 -7.78
N ILE A 105 0.67 9.36 -7.03
CA ILE A 105 -0.68 9.73 -7.43
C ILE A 105 -0.65 11.22 -7.79
N PRO A 106 -0.88 11.58 -9.07
CA PRO A 106 -0.86 12.97 -9.49
C PRO A 106 -1.76 13.85 -8.62
N LEU A 107 -1.22 15.01 -8.20
CA LEU A 107 -1.89 16.03 -7.36
C LEU A 107 -2.22 15.62 -5.93
N LEU A 108 -1.99 14.36 -5.54
CA LEU A 108 -2.27 13.87 -4.20
C LEU A 108 -1.00 13.56 -3.41
N GLY A 109 0.00 12.94 -4.04
CA GLY A 109 1.25 12.58 -3.37
C GLY A 109 1.81 11.26 -3.87
N ALA A 110 2.29 10.43 -2.95
CA ALA A 110 2.74 9.08 -3.23
C ALA A 110 2.23 8.12 -2.15
N TYR A 111 2.42 6.82 -2.37
CA TYR A 111 2.17 5.80 -1.37
C TYR A 111 3.10 4.61 -1.58
N VAL A 112 3.41 3.91 -0.50
CA VAL A 112 4.09 2.61 -0.53
C VAL A 112 3.07 1.47 -0.57
N SER A 113 3.18 0.60 -1.57
CA SER A 113 2.48 -0.69 -1.58
C SER A 113 3.35 -1.76 -0.92
N GLY A 114 2.73 -2.67 -0.18
CA GLY A 114 3.38 -3.85 0.36
C GLY A 114 2.36 -4.86 0.85
N THR A 115 2.72 -6.14 0.81
CA THR A 115 1.87 -7.23 1.26
C THR A 115 2.49 -7.92 2.47
N LYS A 116 1.69 -8.11 3.50
CA LYS A 116 2.02 -8.93 4.67
C LYS A 116 0.73 -9.46 5.27
N ARG A 117 0.74 -10.74 5.65
CA ARG A 117 -0.43 -11.45 6.17
C ARG A 117 -0.79 -10.99 7.57
N GLU A 118 0.17 -11.08 8.47
CA GLU A 118 0.01 -10.63 9.85
C GLU A 118 0.69 -9.29 10.05
N VAL A 119 -0.07 -8.29 10.44
CA VAL A 119 0.47 -6.98 10.78
C VAL A 119 0.28 -6.77 12.27
N SER A 120 1.35 -6.49 13.00
CA SER A 120 1.25 -6.17 14.42
C SER A 120 0.93 -4.68 14.64
N GLN A 121 0.25 -4.33 15.74
CA GLN A 121 0.03 -2.94 16.12
C GLN A 121 1.34 -2.19 16.31
N ARG A 122 2.36 -2.84 16.89
CA ARG A 122 3.70 -2.24 17.04
C ARG A 122 4.35 -1.96 15.69
N GLN A 123 4.27 -2.91 14.77
CA GLN A 123 4.81 -2.75 13.43
C GLN A 123 4.11 -1.61 12.69
N SER A 124 2.77 -1.58 12.75
CA SER A 124 1.96 -0.49 12.16
C SER A 124 2.36 0.87 12.72
N ALA A 125 2.53 1.00 14.03
CA ALA A 125 2.93 2.26 14.65
C ALA A 125 4.29 2.75 14.15
N VAL A 126 5.27 1.85 14.10
CA VAL A 126 6.62 2.18 13.60
C VAL A 126 6.57 2.54 12.12
N ILE A 127 5.87 1.78 11.29
CA ILE A 127 5.74 2.06 9.85
C ILE A 127 5.10 3.44 9.64
N LEU A 128 3.97 3.72 10.29
CA LEU A 128 3.22 4.97 10.13
C LEU A 128 3.98 6.20 10.64
N LEU A 129 4.83 6.05 11.65
CA LEU A 129 5.68 7.13 12.13
C LEU A 129 6.98 7.27 11.32
N ALA A 130 7.45 6.20 10.67
CA ALA A 130 8.70 6.21 9.91
C ALA A 130 8.65 7.11 8.67
N GLY A 131 7.47 7.39 8.11
CA GLY A 131 7.32 8.37 7.04
C GLY A 131 7.46 9.82 7.53
N PRO A 132 6.57 10.29 8.43
CA PRO A 132 6.55 11.69 8.84
C PRO A 132 7.72 12.12 9.74
N LEU A 133 8.19 11.27 10.66
CA LEU A 133 9.20 11.68 11.65
C LEU A 133 10.54 12.11 11.04
N PRO A 134 11.14 11.39 10.06
CA PRO A 134 12.37 11.85 9.42
C PRO A 134 12.21 13.22 8.75
N GLY A 135 11.08 13.45 8.08
CA GLY A 135 10.80 14.74 7.45
C GLY A 135 10.64 15.87 8.46
N MET A 136 9.97 15.61 9.59
CA MET A 136 9.89 16.56 10.71
C MET A 136 11.28 16.88 11.28
N ILE A 137 12.11 15.87 11.53
CA ILE A 137 13.47 16.06 12.07
C ILE A 137 14.33 16.89 11.12
N ILE A 138 14.31 16.57 9.81
CA ILE A 138 15.03 17.34 8.80
C ILE A 138 14.55 18.79 8.79
N GLY A 139 13.24 19.01 8.73
CA GLY A 139 12.68 20.36 8.72
C GLY A 139 13.05 21.18 9.95
N ILE A 140 13.02 20.58 11.15
CA ILE A 140 13.45 21.23 12.39
C ILE A 140 14.93 21.58 12.35
N ILE A 141 15.80 20.67 11.91
CA ILE A 141 17.24 20.93 11.79
C ILE A 141 17.47 22.10 10.82
N LEU A 142 16.83 22.11 9.66
CA LEU A 142 16.98 23.19 8.68
C LEU A 142 16.47 24.53 9.23
N TYR A 143 15.37 24.52 9.98
CA TYR A 143 14.86 25.71 10.67
C TYR A 143 15.86 26.26 11.70
N LEU A 144 16.42 25.40 12.55
CA LEU A 144 17.41 25.79 13.56
C LEU A 144 18.71 26.32 12.92
N LEU A 145 19.11 25.76 11.78
CA LEU A 145 20.27 26.24 11.03
C LEU A 145 20.04 27.64 10.43
N ASP A 146 18.81 27.95 9.99
CA ASP A 146 18.49 29.24 9.36
C ASP A 146 18.14 30.36 10.37
N GLN A 147 17.97 30.06 11.67
CA GLN A 147 17.59 31.06 12.69
C GLN A 147 18.54 32.27 12.76
N ASN A 148 19.80 32.12 12.37
CA ASN A 148 20.77 33.22 12.35
C ASN A 148 20.71 34.08 11.08
N GLY A 149 19.68 33.91 10.23
CA GLY A 149 19.53 34.68 9.00
C GLY A 149 20.66 34.40 8.02
N SER A 150 21.13 33.15 7.98
CA SER A 150 22.29 32.74 7.19
C SER A 150 22.16 33.01 5.68
N GLY A 151 20.93 33.25 5.20
CA GLY A 151 20.67 33.61 3.81
C GLY A 151 21.03 32.49 2.85
N TYR A 152 20.97 31.23 3.30
CA TYR A 152 21.26 30.09 2.46
C TYR A 152 20.09 29.82 1.52
N TYR A 153 20.43 29.59 0.24
CA TYR A 153 19.50 29.22 -0.80
C TYR A 153 19.92 27.88 -1.39
N PHE A 154 18.92 27.07 -1.73
CA PHE A 154 19.10 25.86 -2.51
C PHE A 154 18.06 25.85 -3.63
N LEU A 155 18.51 25.73 -4.88
CA LEU A 155 17.65 25.85 -6.07
C LEU A 155 16.77 27.13 -6.05
N GLU A 156 17.36 28.26 -5.67
CA GLU A 156 16.65 29.56 -5.55
C GLU A 156 15.57 29.62 -4.46
N ILE A 157 15.41 28.57 -3.66
CA ILE A 157 14.49 28.50 -2.54
C ILE A 157 15.25 28.78 -1.24
N SER A 158 14.72 29.64 -0.38
CA SER A 158 15.33 29.94 0.92
C SER A 158 15.30 28.71 1.83
N LEU A 159 16.33 28.56 2.67
CA LEU A 159 16.41 27.46 3.63
C LEU A 159 15.20 27.41 4.57
N SER A 160 14.73 28.56 5.04
CA SER A 160 13.46 28.73 5.77
C SER A 160 12.24 28.17 5.03
N SER A 161 12.12 28.40 3.73
CA SER A 161 11.01 27.87 2.93
C SER A 161 11.09 26.34 2.80
N ILE A 162 12.31 25.82 2.63
CA ILE A 162 12.56 24.36 2.59
C ILE A 162 12.19 23.74 3.94
N ALA A 163 12.67 24.33 5.04
CA ALA A 163 12.36 23.88 6.40
C ALA A 163 10.85 23.88 6.66
N PHE A 164 10.17 24.97 6.29
CA PHE A 164 8.72 25.08 6.39
C PHE A 164 8.01 23.99 5.59
N LEU A 165 8.41 23.73 4.33
CA LEU A 165 7.80 22.69 3.50
C LEU A 165 8.01 21.28 4.07
N PHE A 166 9.21 20.97 4.58
CA PHE A 166 9.46 19.71 5.27
C PHE A 166 8.53 19.55 6.48
N ILE A 167 8.38 20.59 7.30
CA ILE A 167 7.54 20.52 8.49
C ILE A 167 6.08 20.41 8.12
N ILE A 168 5.55 21.30 7.29
CA ILE A 168 4.10 21.34 7.02
C ILE A 168 3.61 20.07 6.32
N LEU A 169 4.35 19.53 5.35
CA LEU A 169 3.95 18.32 4.64
C LEU A 169 3.94 17.09 5.56
N ASN A 170 4.92 16.98 6.46
CA ASN A 170 4.97 15.86 7.40
C ASN A 170 4.03 16.05 8.61
N LEU A 171 3.82 17.29 9.06
CA LEU A 171 2.90 17.64 10.13
C LEU A 171 1.45 17.36 9.74
N ILE A 172 1.06 17.69 8.50
CA ILE A 172 -0.27 17.34 7.97
C ILE A 172 -0.48 15.82 8.08
N ASN A 173 0.51 15.02 7.66
CA ASN A 173 0.42 13.57 7.76
C ASN A 173 0.36 13.04 9.20
N LEU A 174 0.82 13.80 10.20
CA LEU A 174 0.68 13.45 11.60
C LEU A 174 -0.69 13.79 12.19
N PHE A 175 -1.55 14.57 11.53
CA PHE A 175 -2.85 14.90 12.10
C PHE A 175 -3.75 13.67 12.27
N PRO A 176 -4.60 13.65 13.31
CA PRO A 176 -5.52 12.55 13.59
C PRO A 176 -6.73 12.58 12.64
N ILE A 177 -6.49 12.52 11.33
CA ILE A 177 -7.52 12.56 10.28
C ILE A 177 -7.27 11.40 9.33
N TYR A 178 -8.21 10.47 9.22
CA TYR A 178 -8.10 9.38 8.24
C TYR A 178 -8.30 9.95 6.81
N PRO A 179 -7.48 9.62 5.80
CA PRO A 179 -6.52 8.50 5.73
C PRO A 179 -5.05 8.89 5.97
N LEU A 180 -4.76 10.06 6.53
CA LEU A 180 -3.38 10.48 6.84
C LEU A 180 -2.74 9.52 7.85
N ASP A 181 -1.40 9.50 7.93
CA ASP A 181 -0.68 8.52 8.75
C ASP A 181 -1.04 8.59 10.23
N GLY A 182 -1.20 9.80 10.78
CA GLY A 182 -1.64 10.03 12.16
C GLY A 182 -3.07 9.53 12.39
N GLY A 183 -3.95 9.66 11.39
CA GLY A 183 -5.29 9.09 11.42
C GLY A 183 -5.27 7.55 11.37
N GLN A 184 -4.42 6.97 10.53
CA GLN A 184 -4.21 5.52 10.48
C GLN A 184 -3.58 5.00 11.78
N LEU A 185 -2.67 5.77 12.38
CA LEU A 185 -2.00 5.45 13.65
C LEU A 185 -3.02 5.41 14.77
N LEU A 186 -3.86 6.45 14.87
CA LEU A 186 -4.96 6.51 15.81
C LEU A 186 -5.88 5.30 15.63
N ASN A 187 -6.28 5.02 14.38
CA ASN A 187 -7.23 3.95 14.09
C ASN A 187 -6.71 2.55 14.38
N ARG A 188 -5.43 2.26 14.08
CA ARG A 188 -4.86 0.91 14.22
C ARG A 188 -4.32 0.61 15.62
N VAL A 189 -3.81 1.62 16.33
CA VAL A 189 -3.13 1.42 17.63
C VAL A 189 -4.07 1.69 18.81
N PHE A 190 -4.90 2.71 18.70
CA PHE A 190 -5.72 3.19 19.81
C PHE A 190 -7.19 2.85 19.64
N LEU A 191 -7.69 2.80 18.40
CA LEU A 191 -9.02 2.29 18.10
C LEU A 191 -8.94 0.80 17.73
N ASN A 192 -10.07 0.11 17.91
CA ASN A 192 -10.26 -1.22 17.34
C ASN A 192 -10.83 -1.03 15.94
N GLU A 193 -10.11 -1.45 14.89
CA GLU A 193 -10.44 -1.16 13.49
C GLU A 193 -11.86 -1.60 13.10
N GLU A 194 -12.34 -2.71 13.66
CA GLU A 194 -13.68 -3.26 13.43
C GLU A 194 -14.79 -2.59 14.27
N SER A 195 -14.42 -1.81 15.29
CA SER A 195 -15.39 -1.21 16.21
C SER A 195 -16.20 -0.08 15.57
N GLY A 196 -17.39 0.17 16.14
CA GLY A 196 -18.20 1.33 15.76
C GLY A 196 -17.47 2.67 15.93
N TRP A 197 -16.50 2.77 16.85
CA TRP A 197 -15.69 3.97 17.07
C TRP A 197 -14.73 4.26 15.92
N SER A 198 -14.10 3.23 15.35
CA SER A 198 -13.28 3.35 14.13
C SER A 198 -14.11 3.91 12.97
N LYS A 199 -15.31 3.34 12.76
CA LYS A 199 -16.26 3.82 11.73
C LYS A 199 -16.69 5.27 11.95
N PHE A 200 -17.04 5.63 13.19
CA PHE A 200 -17.38 7.01 13.54
C PHE A 200 -16.21 7.98 13.29
N PHE A 201 -15.00 7.59 13.68
CA PHE A 201 -13.79 8.38 13.45
C PHE A 201 -13.52 8.61 11.96
N ILE A 202 -13.70 7.57 11.12
CA ILE A 202 -13.58 7.67 9.67
C ILE A 202 -14.63 8.65 9.10
N PHE A 203 -15.89 8.56 9.53
CA PHE A 203 -16.95 9.51 9.11
C PHE A 203 -16.65 10.95 9.55
N LEU A 204 -16.15 11.13 10.77
CA LEU A 204 -15.73 12.45 11.26
C LEU A 204 -14.58 13.01 10.40
N SER A 205 -13.61 12.17 10.05
CA SER A 205 -12.48 12.55 9.18
C SER A 205 -12.95 13.00 7.79
N ILE A 206 -13.93 12.30 7.20
CA ILE A 206 -14.57 12.71 5.93
C ILE A 206 -15.17 14.11 6.06
N GLY A 207 -15.94 14.35 7.13
CA GLY A 207 -16.56 15.66 7.38
C GLY A 207 -15.53 16.78 7.51
N ILE A 208 -14.45 16.55 8.24
CA ILE A 208 -13.35 17.50 8.41
C ILE A 208 -12.66 17.79 7.07
N LEU A 209 -12.33 16.76 6.28
CA LEU A 209 -11.69 16.94 4.98
C LEU A 209 -12.57 17.73 4.00
N CYS A 210 -13.88 17.46 3.98
CA CYS A 210 -14.84 18.25 3.19
C CYS A 210 -14.90 19.71 3.64
N TRP A 211 -14.95 19.95 4.95
CA TRP A 211 -14.97 21.31 5.50
C TRP A 211 -13.68 22.07 5.15
N VAL A 212 -12.51 21.46 5.33
CA VAL A 212 -11.22 22.06 4.96
C VAL A 212 -11.19 22.36 3.47
N ALA A 213 -11.56 21.41 2.61
CA ALA A 213 -11.55 21.60 1.15
C ALA A 213 -12.37 22.83 0.70
N ILE A 214 -13.50 23.09 1.37
CA ILE A 214 -14.37 24.26 1.12
C ILE A 214 -13.76 25.53 1.72
N ALA A 215 -13.16 25.46 2.92
CA ALA A 215 -12.59 26.61 3.62
C ALA A 215 -11.35 27.20 2.95
N ILE A 216 -10.47 26.36 2.37
CA ILE A 216 -9.22 26.77 1.66
C ILE A 216 -9.34 26.77 0.12
N PRO A 217 -10.55 26.93 -0.41
CA PRO A 217 -10.97 26.55 -1.79
C PRO A 217 -10.10 25.55 -2.57
N PHE A 218 -9.62 24.48 -1.93
CA PHE A 218 -8.75 23.48 -2.55
C PHE A 218 -9.53 22.19 -2.82
N TYR A 219 -10.36 22.21 -3.87
CA TYR A 219 -11.29 21.13 -4.18
C TYR A 219 -10.64 19.79 -4.56
N VAL A 220 -9.35 19.79 -4.95
CA VAL A 220 -8.59 18.54 -5.17
C VAL A 220 -8.58 17.67 -3.91
N LEU A 221 -8.62 18.28 -2.72
CA LEU A 221 -8.70 17.55 -1.44
C LEU A 221 -9.97 16.67 -1.33
N LEU A 222 -11.05 16.98 -2.06
CA LEU A 222 -12.28 16.17 -2.09
C LEU A 222 -12.09 14.77 -2.68
N LEU A 223 -10.97 14.52 -3.37
CA LEU A 223 -10.63 13.16 -3.82
C LEU A 223 -10.44 12.19 -2.64
N PHE A 224 -9.88 12.63 -1.50
CA PHE A 224 -9.73 11.77 -0.32
C PHE A 224 -11.07 11.28 0.27
N PRO A 225 -12.03 12.17 0.63
CA PRO A 225 -13.32 11.72 1.14
C PRO A 225 -14.10 10.92 0.09
N ALA A 226 -13.98 11.24 -1.20
CA ALA A 226 -14.58 10.43 -2.26
C ALA A 226 -14.02 8.99 -2.29
N MET A 227 -12.69 8.84 -2.25
CA MET A 227 -12.03 7.52 -2.18
C MET A 227 -12.42 6.75 -0.92
N MET A 228 -12.51 7.42 0.23
CA MET A 228 -12.93 6.80 1.49
C MET A 228 -14.37 6.29 1.41
N LEU A 229 -15.30 7.09 0.88
CA LEU A 229 -16.69 6.66 0.70
C LEU A 229 -16.79 5.45 -0.24
N LEU A 230 -16.10 5.50 -1.39
CA LEU A 230 -16.05 4.38 -2.34
C LEU A 230 -15.53 3.09 -1.67
N ARG A 231 -14.45 3.21 -0.88
CA ARG A 231 -13.91 2.08 -0.12
C ARG A 231 -14.94 1.51 0.88
N MET A 232 -15.62 2.36 1.64
CA MET A 232 -16.64 1.93 2.60
C MET A 232 -17.83 1.21 1.96
N PHE A 233 -18.22 1.62 0.74
CA PHE A 233 -19.26 0.92 -0.01
C PHE A 233 -18.76 -0.44 -0.54
N GLY A 234 -17.48 -0.55 -0.92
CA GLY A 234 -16.85 -1.80 -1.35
C GLY A 234 -16.72 -2.84 -0.23
N GLU A 235 -16.29 -2.43 0.97
CA GLU A 235 -16.08 -3.32 2.12
C GLU A 235 -17.37 -4.04 2.56
N LYS A 236 -18.53 -3.39 2.45
CA LYS A 236 -19.82 -4.02 2.80
C LYS A 236 -20.11 -5.28 1.99
N ASN A 237 -19.83 -5.27 0.69
CA ASN A 237 -20.08 -6.41 -0.19
C ASN A 237 -19.11 -7.56 0.07
N ILE A 238 -17.87 -7.25 0.45
CA ILE A 238 -16.84 -8.24 0.76
C ILE A 238 -17.17 -8.95 2.08
N SER A 239 -17.54 -8.20 3.13
CA SER A 239 -17.87 -8.78 4.44
C SER A 239 -19.04 -9.75 4.43
N SER A 240 -20.03 -9.56 3.55
CA SER A 240 -21.15 -10.50 3.39
C SER A 240 -20.72 -11.82 2.76
N ILE A 241 -19.74 -11.77 1.85
CA ILE A 241 -19.19 -12.95 1.18
C ILE A 241 -18.32 -13.75 2.15
N GLU A 242 -17.45 -13.07 2.91
CA GLU A 242 -16.62 -13.69 3.96
C GLU A 242 -17.48 -14.46 4.97
N LYS A 243 -18.54 -13.82 5.47
CA LYS A 243 -19.47 -14.47 6.40
C LYS A 243 -20.11 -15.73 5.82
N ARG A 244 -20.46 -15.73 4.52
CA ARG A 244 -21.04 -16.90 3.85
C ARG A 244 -20.01 -18.03 3.67
N ILE A 245 -18.75 -17.69 3.38
CA ILE A 245 -17.64 -18.65 3.30
C ILE A 245 -17.43 -19.32 4.67
N GLU A 246 -17.47 -18.54 5.75
CA GLU A 246 -17.38 -19.06 7.13
C GLU A 246 -18.58 -19.92 7.52
N GLU A 247 -19.80 -19.55 7.09
CA GLU A 247 -21.02 -20.35 7.29
C GLU A 247 -20.95 -21.72 6.58
N GLU A 248 -20.22 -21.81 5.47
CA GLU A 248 -19.92 -23.08 4.78
C GLU A 248 -18.79 -23.89 5.45
N GLY A 249 -18.24 -23.40 6.57
CA GLY A 249 -17.21 -24.08 7.36
C GLY A 249 -15.81 -24.03 6.75
N ILE A 250 -15.57 -23.11 5.82
CA ILE A 250 -14.27 -22.94 5.17
C ILE A 250 -13.41 -22.03 6.03
N ASN A 251 -12.18 -22.49 6.36
CA ASN A 251 -11.24 -21.69 7.12
C ASN A 251 -10.61 -20.59 6.24
N THR A 252 -10.95 -19.35 6.53
CA THR A 252 -10.45 -18.16 5.83
C THR A 252 -9.09 -17.69 6.37
N ASP A 253 -8.61 -18.25 7.49
CA ASP A 253 -7.29 -18.00 8.08
C ASP A 253 -6.20 -18.90 7.48
N LEU A 254 -6.23 -19.15 6.16
CA LEU A 254 -5.22 -19.94 5.44
C LEU A 254 -4.47 -19.08 4.42
N GLU A 255 -3.23 -19.47 4.09
CA GLU A 255 -2.61 -18.93 2.86
C GLU A 255 -3.32 -19.52 1.66
N TYR A 256 -3.35 -18.77 0.55
CA TYR A 256 -3.88 -19.30 -0.69
C TYR A 256 -3.18 -20.59 -1.10
N GLU A 257 -1.88 -20.72 -0.82
CA GLU A 257 -1.10 -21.94 -1.10
C GLU A 257 -1.47 -23.12 -0.19
N ASP A 258 -2.00 -22.85 1.00
CA ASP A 258 -2.48 -23.87 1.94
C ASP A 258 -3.97 -24.20 1.78
N LEU A 259 -4.72 -23.35 1.04
CA LEU A 259 -6.15 -23.55 0.78
C LEU A 259 -6.40 -24.87 0.04
N PRO A 260 -7.24 -25.79 0.54
CA PRO A 260 -7.58 -27.01 -0.18
C PRO A 260 -8.23 -26.73 -1.54
N ASP A 261 -7.93 -27.55 -2.55
CA ASP A 261 -8.50 -27.37 -3.90
C ASP A 261 -10.05 -27.40 -3.88
N SER A 262 -10.65 -28.25 -3.04
CA SER A 262 -12.10 -28.30 -2.85
C SER A 262 -12.68 -26.98 -2.32
N ASP A 263 -11.96 -26.31 -1.42
CA ASP A 263 -12.42 -25.09 -0.78
C ASP A 263 -12.25 -23.90 -1.73
N TYR A 264 -11.21 -23.90 -2.57
CA TYR A 264 -11.10 -22.98 -3.70
C TYR A 264 -12.34 -23.00 -4.59
N TRP A 265 -12.78 -24.18 -5.03
CA TRP A 265 -13.94 -24.30 -5.92
C TRP A 265 -15.26 -23.92 -5.25
N LYS A 266 -15.40 -24.17 -3.94
CA LYS A 266 -16.56 -23.68 -3.17
C LYS A 266 -16.57 -22.16 -3.08
N ILE A 267 -15.45 -21.55 -2.67
CA ILE A 267 -15.33 -20.07 -2.60
C ILE A 267 -15.58 -19.45 -3.98
N ARG A 268 -15.06 -20.06 -5.05
CA ARG A 268 -15.32 -19.63 -6.43
C ARG A 268 -16.81 -19.62 -6.76
N ASN A 269 -17.54 -20.68 -6.43
CA ASN A 269 -18.99 -20.73 -6.67
C ASN A 269 -19.75 -19.67 -5.89
N ILE A 270 -19.41 -19.46 -4.61
CA ILE A 270 -19.97 -18.37 -3.79
C ILE A 270 -19.72 -17.01 -4.46
N LEU A 271 -18.49 -16.78 -4.94
CA LEU A 271 -18.11 -15.55 -5.63
C LEU A 271 -18.87 -15.33 -6.94
N ILE A 272 -19.14 -16.38 -7.71
CA ILE A 272 -19.89 -16.30 -8.98
C ILE A 272 -21.33 -15.85 -8.73
N GLU A 273 -21.95 -16.36 -7.68
CA GLU A 273 -23.34 -16.05 -7.33
C GLU A 273 -23.48 -14.60 -6.82
N ASP A 274 -22.61 -14.20 -5.90
CA ASP A 274 -22.77 -12.96 -5.14
C ASP A 274 -22.03 -11.76 -5.76
N TYR A 275 -20.97 -12.00 -6.54
CA TYR A 275 -20.17 -10.93 -7.12
C TYR A 275 -20.63 -10.59 -8.54
N PRO A 276 -21.18 -9.39 -8.81
CA PRO A 276 -21.77 -9.06 -10.11
C PRO A 276 -20.82 -9.21 -11.30
N SER A 277 -19.50 -9.06 -11.09
CA SER A 277 -18.49 -9.16 -12.14
C SER A 277 -18.21 -10.59 -12.62
N PHE A 278 -18.70 -11.61 -11.91
CA PHE A 278 -18.46 -13.03 -12.17
C PHE A 278 -19.71 -13.82 -12.54
N LYS A 279 -20.88 -13.17 -12.68
CA LYS A 279 -22.16 -13.84 -12.98
C LYS A 279 -22.22 -14.57 -14.33
N ASP A 280 -21.32 -14.23 -15.25
CA ASP A 280 -21.17 -14.84 -16.56
C ASP A 280 -20.21 -16.04 -16.56
N VAL A 281 -19.60 -16.35 -15.41
CA VAL A 281 -18.73 -17.51 -15.22
C VAL A 281 -19.57 -18.73 -14.86
N ASN A 282 -19.29 -19.87 -15.48
CA ASN A 282 -20.02 -21.10 -15.19
C ASN A 282 -19.63 -21.67 -13.80
N PRO A 283 -20.61 -22.02 -12.95
CA PRO A 283 -20.34 -22.64 -11.65
C PRO A 283 -19.90 -24.10 -11.82
N ALA A 284 -19.08 -24.58 -10.89
CA ALA A 284 -18.69 -26.00 -10.86
C ALA A 284 -19.75 -26.85 -10.13
N PRO A 285 -19.97 -28.13 -10.52
CA PRO A 285 -19.35 -28.87 -11.63
C PRO A 285 -19.96 -28.55 -13.02
N PRO A 286 -19.20 -28.65 -14.14
CA PRO A 286 -17.83 -29.18 -14.25
C PRO A 286 -16.75 -28.23 -13.71
N PHE A 287 -15.64 -28.79 -13.24
CA PHE A 287 -14.48 -28.02 -12.77
C PHE A 287 -13.66 -27.59 -13.99
N GLU A 288 -13.88 -26.37 -14.48
CA GLU A 288 -13.18 -25.78 -15.62
C GLU A 288 -12.74 -24.35 -15.31
N TYR A 289 -11.53 -23.99 -15.73
CA TYR A 289 -11.01 -22.63 -15.57
C TYR A 289 -11.65 -21.68 -16.57
N ASP A 290 -12.02 -20.50 -16.10
CA ASP A 290 -12.57 -19.43 -16.92
C ASP A 290 -11.46 -18.43 -17.37
N GLU A 291 -11.74 -17.58 -18.36
CA GLU A 291 -10.83 -16.49 -18.73
C GLU A 291 -10.60 -15.52 -17.55
N LYS A 292 -11.58 -15.40 -16.65
CA LYS A 292 -11.52 -14.54 -15.45
C LYS A 292 -10.88 -15.22 -14.25
N GLU A 293 -10.35 -16.43 -14.38
CA GLU A 293 -9.87 -17.24 -13.25
C GLU A 293 -8.75 -16.53 -12.45
N GLU A 294 -7.87 -15.78 -13.12
CA GLU A 294 -6.84 -14.99 -12.45
C GLU A 294 -7.45 -13.92 -11.53
N LYS A 295 -8.51 -13.25 -11.99
CA LYS A 295 -9.21 -12.22 -11.23
C LYS A 295 -9.99 -12.85 -10.06
N ILE A 296 -10.62 -14.01 -10.28
CA ILE A 296 -11.29 -14.79 -9.24
C ILE A 296 -10.28 -15.17 -8.16
N MET A 297 -9.15 -15.77 -8.54
CA MET A 297 -8.09 -16.16 -7.62
C MET A 297 -7.58 -14.96 -6.81
N THR A 298 -7.34 -13.82 -7.45
CA THR A 298 -6.91 -12.60 -6.75
C THR A 298 -7.96 -12.09 -5.75
N THR A 299 -9.26 -12.20 -6.10
CA THR A 299 -10.36 -11.90 -5.17
C THR A 299 -10.38 -12.88 -4.00
N ILE A 300 -10.24 -14.20 -4.25
CA ILE A 300 -10.16 -15.21 -3.19
C ILE A 300 -8.99 -14.92 -2.27
N GLN A 301 -7.81 -14.61 -2.81
CA GLN A 301 -6.65 -14.20 -2.01
C GLN A 301 -6.91 -12.98 -1.14
N SER A 302 -7.76 -12.04 -1.58
CA SER A 302 -8.14 -10.87 -0.79
C SER A 302 -9.17 -11.17 0.31
N LEU A 303 -9.93 -12.26 0.17
CA LEU A 303 -10.90 -12.75 1.16
C LEU A 303 -10.27 -13.64 2.23
N LEU A 304 -9.09 -14.21 1.94
CA LEU A 304 -8.30 -14.93 2.93
C LEU A 304 -7.67 -13.90 3.88
N HIS A 305 -8.01 -14.00 5.17
CA HIS A 305 -7.86 -12.91 6.12
C HIS A 305 -6.41 -12.45 6.31
N ARG A 306 -6.24 -11.12 6.39
CA ARG A 306 -5.07 -10.47 6.97
C ARG A 306 -5.46 -9.88 8.32
N HIS A 307 -4.98 -10.47 9.41
CA HIS A 307 -5.33 -9.99 10.75
C HIS A 307 -4.32 -8.96 11.26
N LEU A 308 -4.86 -7.90 11.86
CA LEU A 308 -4.10 -6.96 12.68
C LEU A 308 -3.98 -7.53 14.11
N ILE A 309 -2.78 -7.91 14.50
CA ILE A 309 -2.53 -8.45 15.85
C ILE A 309 -2.40 -7.29 16.84
N GLN A 310 -3.27 -7.26 17.85
CA GLN A 310 -3.23 -6.30 18.95
C GLN A 310 -2.19 -6.68 20.02
N ASP A 311 -0.91 -6.52 19.69
CA ASP A 311 0.22 -6.96 20.52
C ASP A 311 0.87 -5.83 21.35
N MET A 312 0.37 -4.60 21.26
CA MET A 312 1.00 -3.45 21.93
C MET A 312 0.58 -3.33 23.40
N SER A 313 1.56 -3.30 24.31
CA SER A 313 1.32 -3.06 25.73
C SER A 313 0.85 -1.62 25.98
N ILE A 314 0.19 -1.38 27.12
CA ILE A 314 -0.25 -0.03 27.53
C ILE A 314 0.94 0.94 27.57
N ALA A 315 2.08 0.51 28.13
CA ALA A 315 3.31 1.31 28.15
C ALA A 315 3.81 1.66 26.73
N GLY A 316 3.73 0.71 25.79
CA GLY A 316 4.05 0.95 24.38
C GLY A 316 3.12 1.99 23.74
N LYS A 317 1.80 1.89 24.00
CA LYS A 317 0.81 2.86 23.51
C LYS A 317 1.09 4.26 24.04
N ILE A 318 1.41 4.39 25.34
CA ILE A 318 1.79 5.66 25.96
C ILE A 318 3.05 6.23 25.30
N LEU A 319 4.08 5.41 25.08
CA LEU A 319 5.31 5.87 24.43
C LEU A 319 5.05 6.38 23.00
N ILE A 320 4.31 5.62 22.19
CA ILE A 320 3.93 6.02 20.82
C ILE A 320 3.11 7.32 20.84
N PHE A 321 2.16 7.44 21.77
CA PHE A 321 1.36 8.65 21.93
C PHE A 321 2.24 9.86 22.28
N LEU A 322 3.20 9.71 23.20
CA LEU A 322 4.12 10.79 23.57
C LEU A 322 5.00 11.23 22.39
N ILE A 323 5.55 10.29 21.62
CA ILE A 323 6.33 10.59 20.42
C ILE A 323 5.48 11.35 19.39
N TRP A 324 4.25 10.86 19.17
CA TRP A 324 3.33 11.43 18.20
C TRP A 324 2.92 12.86 18.58
N ILE A 325 2.51 13.09 19.83
CA ILE A 325 2.15 14.43 20.32
C ILE A 325 3.36 15.35 20.35
N ALA A 326 4.55 14.87 20.72
CA ALA A 326 5.76 15.68 20.69
C ALA A 326 6.10 16.14 19.26
N ALA A 327 5.94 15.26 18.27
CA ALA A 327 6.14 15.61 16.87
C ALA A 327 5.11 16.62 16.37
N ILE A 328 3.83 16.44 16.71
CA ILE A 328 2.80 17.44 16.38
C ILE A 328 3.12 18.78 17.05
N ALA A 329 3.46 18.78 18.35
CA ALA A 329 3.69 20.00 19.11
C ALA A 329 5.02 20.70 18.79
N SER A 330 5.97 20.03 18.13
CA SER A 330 7.34 20.54 17.95
C SER A 330 7.42 21.92 17.30
N PRO A 331 6.59 22.29 16.29
CA PRO A 331 6.67 23.63 15.72
C PRO A 331 6.28 24.73 16.72
N TRP A 332 5.31 24.48 17.59
CA TRP A 332 4.90 25.43 18.63
C TRP A 332 5.90 25.48 19.79
N LEU A 333 6.48 24.34 20.17
CA LEU A 333 7.52 24.27 21.19
C LEU A 333 8.80 25.02 20.79
N LEU A 334 9.04 25.16 19.50
CA LEU A 334 10.17 25.90 18.92
C LEU A 334 9.80 27.33 18.49
N GLU A 335 8.59 27.80 18.83
CA GLU A 335 8.07 29.13 18.47
C GLU A 335 8.18 29.44 16.97
N MET A 336 7.96 28.43 16.14
CA MET A 336 8.05 28.56 14.69
C MET A 336 6.89 29.39 14.14
N ASP A 337 7.20 30.32 13.23
CA ASP A 337 6.17 30.99 12.46
C ASP A 337 5.65 30.04 11.37
N ILE A 338 4.35 29.71 11.43
CA ILE A 338 3.68 28.81 10.47
C ILE A 338 2.58 29.60 9.78
N PRO A 339 2.88 30.33 8.68
CA PRO A 339 1.93 31.21 8.02
C PRO A 339 0.62 30.53 7.62
N PHE A 340 0.68 29.23 7.27
CA PHE A 340 -0.48 28.42 6.92
C PHE A 340 -1.54 28.34 8.03
N LEU A 341 -1.15 28.36 9.31
CA LEU A 341 -2.12 28.23 10.41
C LEU A 341 -2.84 29.55 10.73
N ARG A 342 -2.24 30.69 10.38
CA ARG A 342 -2.86 32.01 10.56
C ARG A 342 -4.18 32.15 9.81
N GLN A 343 -4.38 31.43 8.70
CA GLN A 343 -5.64 31.43 7.96
C GLN A 343 -6.80 30.81 8.76
N PHE A 344 -6.50 30.01 9.79
CA PHE A 344 -7.46 29.40 10.71
C PHE A 344 -7.54 30.15 12.05
N GLY A 345 -6.81 31.26 12.21
CA GLY A 345 -6.75 32.03 13.46
C GLY A 345 -5.99 31.32 14.59
N LEU A 346 -5.10 30.37 14.24
CA LEU A 346 -4.27 29.59 15.16
C LEU A 346 -2.83 30.09 15.25
#